data_AF-A0A7S0V651-F1
#
_entry.id   AF-A0A7S0V651-F1
#
_cell.length_a   1.000
_cell.length_b   1.000
_cell.length_c   1.000
_cell.angle_alpha   90.00
_cell.angle_beta   90.00
_cell.angle_gamma   90.00
#
_symmetry.space_group_name_H-M   'P 1'
#
loop_
_entity.id
_entity.type
_entity.pdbx_description
1 polymer ?
#
loop_
_entity_poly.entity_id
_entity_poly.type
_entity_poly.pdbx_seq_one_letter_code
_entity_poly.pdbx_strand_id
1 'polypeptide(L)'
;MSQNSSMDEDAWQDFGQKVDLTARIREVLASYPEGTSIIKELVQNADDAGATTVKLCLDCRHHPTERLLSPQMAAFQGPALLAFNDAVFTERDFESITFVGSSKKRDQAGKTGRFGIGFNSCYHLTDLPCFVSGRYLVIFDPHCAFVPNAR
;
A
#
# COMPACT_ATOMS: atom_id res chain seq x y z
N MET A 1 10.70 -52.27 15.22
CA MET A 1 11.71 -51.21 15.47
C MET A 1 12.23 -50.82 14.09
N SER A 2 11.57 -49.92 13.37
CA SER A 2 11.72 -48.45 13.46
C SER A 2 13.20 -48.10 13.25
N GLN A 3 13.60 -47.41 12.18
CA GLN A 3 13.22 -46.05 11.85
C GLN A 3 13.34 -45.80 10.34
N ASN A 4 12.34 -45.16 9.73
CA ASN A 4 12.47 -44.50 8.44
C ASN A 4 12.60 -43.01 8.76
N SER A 5 13.74 -42.41 8.43
CA SER A 5 14.05 -41.00 8.72
C SER A 5 13.16 -40.10 7.87
N SER A 6 12.23 -39.40 8.52
CA SER A 6 11.53 -38.26 7.95
C SER A 6 12.55 -37.16 7.65
N MET A 7 12.97 -37.06 6.39
CA MET A 7 13.63 -35.86 5.91
C MET A 7 12.62 -34.71 6.03
N ASP A 8 13.03 -33.66 6.74
CA ASP A 8 12.25 -32.47 7.05
C ASP A 8 11.63 -31.85 5.79
N GLU A 9 10.31 -31.96 5.64
CA GLU A 9 9.52 -31.30 4.60
C GLU A 9 9.57 -29.75 4.71
N ASP A 10 10.08 -29.22 5.83
CA ASP A 10 10.24 -27.78 6.10
C ASP A 10 11.52 -27.16 5.51
N ALA A 11 12.49 -27.95 5.03
CA ALA A 11 13.77 -27.43 4.57
C ALA A 11 13.70 -26.67 3.21
N TRP A 12 12.58 -26.79 2.48
CA TRP A 12 12.45 -26.30 1.10
C TRP A 12 11.45 -25.15 0.91
N GLN A 13 10.74 -24.70 1.94
CA GLN A 13 9.65 -23.71 1.79
C GLN A 13 10.11 -22.28 1.46
N ASP A 14 11.41 -21.97 1.53
CA ASP A 14 11.91 -20.60 1.37
C ASP A 14 13.15 -20.51 0.45
N PHE A 15 13.29 -21.44 -0.50
CA PHE A 15 14.38 -21.43 -1.47
C PHE A 15 14.04 -20.51 -2.66
N GLY A 16 14.30 -19.21 -2.50
CA GLY A 16 14.05 -18.20 -3.54
C GLY A 16 14.80 -16.88 -3.29
N GLN A 17 14.92 -16.06 -4.34
CA GLN A 17 15.45 -14.69 -4.20
C GLN A 17 14.42 -13.81 -3.49
N LYS A 18 14.83 -13.10 -2.45
CA LYS A 18 13.99 -12.15 -1.71
C LYS A 18 14.27 -10.72 -2.19
N VAL A 19 13.21 -9.93 -2.36
CA VAL A 19 13.30 -8.50 -2.67
C VAL A 19 12.93 -7.72 -1.43
N ASP A 20 13.77 -6.78 -1.01
CA ASP A 20 13.44 -5.85 0.06
C ASP A 20 12.39 -4.86 -0.45
N LEU A 21 11.20 -4.91 0.16
CA LEU A 21 10.06 -4.05 -0.18
C LEU A 21 10.41 -2.57 -0.04
N THR A 22 11.14 -2.19 1.02
CA THR A 22 11.53 -0.81 1.27
C THR A 22 12.55 -0.33 0.22
N ALA A 23 13.48 -1.20 -0.19
CA ALA A 23 14.40 -0.91 -1.30
C ALA A 23 13.63 -0.72 -2.61
N ARG A 24 12.63 -1.56 -2.88
CA ARG A 24 11.82 -1.45 -4.09
C ARG A 24 10.97 -0.18 -4.11
N ILE A 25 10.35 0.20 -2.98
CA ILE A 25 9.63 1.46 -2.85
C ILE A 25 10.59 2.63 -3.10
N ARG A 26 11.80 2.60 -2.52
CA ARG A 26 12.82 3.63 -2.74
C ARG A 26 13.19 3.80 -4.21
N GLU A 27 13.35 2.71 -4.95
CA GLU A 27 13.60 2.76 -6.40
C GLU A 27 12.44 3.38 -7.18
N VAL A 28 11.20 3.06 -6.79
CA VAL A 28 10.00 3.68 -7.36
C VAL A 28 10.02 5.18 -7.08
N LEU A 29 10.21 5.61 -5.84
CA LEU A 29 10.24 7.04 -5.47
C LEU A 29 11.36 7.82 -6.18
N ALA A 30 12.54 7.20 -6.38
CA ALA A 30 13.63 7.81 -7.13
C ALA A 30 13.27 8.10 -8.61
N SER A 31 12.30 7.38 -9.16
CA SER A 31 11.80 7.58 -10.52
C SER A 31 10.72 8.68 -10.61
N TYR A 32 10.27 9.21 -9.47
CA TYR A 32 9.23 10.24 -9.33
C TYR A 32 9.71 11.41 -8.43
N PRO A 33 10.77 12.14 -8.82
CA PRO A 33 11.42 13.12 -7.96
C PRO A 33 10.54 14.32 -7.58
N GLU A 34 9.51 14.62 -8.37
CA GLU A 34 8.56 15.69 -8.07
C GLU A 34 7.32 15.11 -7.37
N GLY A 35 7.28 15.21 -6.04
CA GLY A 35 6.14 14.81 -5.19
C GLY A 35 4.81 15.53 -5.50
N THR A 36 4.78 16.43 -6.49
CA THR A 36 3.58 17.02 -7.09
C THR A 36 2.76 16.01 -7.91
N SER A 37 3.35 14.86 -8.25
CA SER A 37 2.66 13.77 -8.95
C SER A 37 1.59 13.08 -8.10
N ILE A 38 1.67 13.11 -6.77
CA ILE A 38 0.78 12.36 -5.87
C ILE A 38 -0.69 12.72 -6.09
N ILE A 39 -1.01 14.01 -6.21
CA ILE A 39 -2.38 14.47 -6.44
C ILE A 39 -2.89 13.95 -7.80
N LYS A 40 -2.03 13.97 -8.84
CA LYS A 40 -2.39 13.48 -10.17
C LYS A 40 -2.65 11.97 -10.15
N GLU A 41 -1.82 11.21 -9.47
CA GLU A 41 -1.97 9.76 -9.31
C GLU A 41 -3.26 9.42 -8.53
N LEU A 42 -3.58 10.16 -7.47
CA LEU A 42 -4.83 9.97 -6.72
C LEU A 42 -6.07 10.28 -7.57
N VAL A 43 -6.03 11.33 -8.39
CA VAL A 43 -7.11 11.67 -9.33
C VAL A 43 -7.23 10.60 -10.42
N GLN A 44 -6.11 10.13 -10.96
CA GLN A 44 -6.10 9.07 -11.97
C GLN A 44 -6.65 7.75 -11.41
N ASN A 45 -6.31 7.38 -10.18
CA ASN A 45 -6.89 6.21 -9.51
C ASN A 45 -8.42 6.33 -9.37
N ALA A 46 -8.92 7.53 -9.10
CA ALA A 46 -10.36 7.79 -9.02
C ALA A 46 -11.04 7.65 -10.40
N ASP A 47 -10.42 8.22 -11.45
CA ASP A 47 -10.90 8.10 -12.84
C ASP A 47 -10.92 6.64 -13.32
N ASP A 48 -9.84 5.89 -13.09
CA ASP A 48 -9.74 4.45 -13.43
C ASP A 48 -10.77 3.59 -12.67
N ALA A 49 -11.24 4.06 -11.51
CA ALA A 49 -12.29 3.43 -10.71
C ALA A 49 -13.71 3.88 -11.11
N GLY A 50 -13.84 4.84 -12.03
CA GLY A 50 -15.13 5.40 -12.47
C GLY A 50 -15.77 6.33 -11.44
N ALA A 51 -14.97 6.94 -10.55
CA ALA A 51 -15.45 7.93 -9.59
C ALA A 51 -15.96 9.19 -10.31
N THR A 52 -17.00 9.81 -9.76
CA THR A 52 -17.52 11.10 -10.25
C THR A 52 -17.08 12.28 -9.40
N THR A 53 -16.60 12.00 -8.18
CA THR A 53 -16.19 13.00 -7.21
C THR A 53 -14.84 12.65 -6.63
N VAL A 54 -13.94 13.64 -6.57
CA VAL A 54 -12.69 13.57 -5.82
C VAL A 54 -12.64 14.74 -4.83
N LYS A 55 -12.22 14.48 -3.60
CA LYS A 55 -11.99 15.52 -2.57
C LYS A 55 -10.63 15.31 -1.95
N LEU A 56 -9.90 16.41 -1.76
CA LEU A 56 -8.65 16.46 -1.03
C LEU A 56 -8.83 17.36 0.18
N CYS A 57 -8.35 16.92 1.34
CA CYS A 57 -8.43 17.68 2.57
C CYS A 57 -7.09 17.55 3.31
N LEU A 58 -6.44 18.69 3.56
CA LEU A 58 -5.38 18.74 4.54
C LEU A 58 -6.03 18.86 5.93
N ASP A 59 -6.07 17.75 6.64
CA ASP A 59 -6.59 17.68 8.00
C ASP A 59 -5.47 17.96 8.99
N CYS A 60 -5.50 19.13 9.63
CA CYS A 60 -4.49 19.54 10.60
C CYS A 60 -4.79 19.11 12.05
N ARG A 61 -5.82 18.28 12.26
CA ARG A 61 -6.19 17.81 13.60
C ARG A 61 -5.12 16.87 14.18
N HIS A 62 -5.13 16.76 15.50
CA HIS A 62 -4.38 15.77 16.24
C HIS A 62 -5.37 14.88 17.00
N HIS A 63 -5.14 13.57 16.95
CA HIS A 63 -6.03 12.57 17.50
C HIS A 63 -5.45 11.94 18.78
N PRO A 64 -6.30 11.42 19.67
CA PRO A 64 -5.85 10.73 20.87
C PRO A 64 -5.07 9.44 20.58
N THR A 65 -4.22 9.01 21.52
CA THR A 65 -3.27 7.90 21.35
C THR A 65 -3.50 6.74 22.33
N GLU A 66 -4.59 6.75 23.09
CA GLU A 66 -4.84 5.78 24.17
C GLU A 66 -5.31 4.41 23.66
N ARG A 67 -5.89 4.35 22.45
CA ARG A 67 -6.48 3.14 21.87
C ARG A 67 -6.00 2.95 20.43
N LEU A 68 -4.79 2.42 20.29
CA LEU A 68 -4.14 2.14 19.01
C LEU A 68 -3.90 0.64 18.84
N LEU A 69 -3.70 0.19 17.59
CA LEU A 69 -3.34 -1.21 17.33
C LEU A 69 -1.96 -1.55 17.90
N SER A 70 -1.05 -0.57 17.91
CA SER A 70 0.25 -0.62 18.59
C SER A 70 0.61 0.75 19.17
N PRO A 71 1.50 0.81 20.18
CA PRO A 71 2.03 2.08 20.68
C PRO A 71 2.77 2.90 19.61
N GLN A 72 3.45 2.24 18.66
CA GLN A 72 4.25 2.88 17.61
C GLN A 72 3.39 3.71 16.66
N MET A 73 2.11 3.35 16.49
CA MET A 73 1.18 4.10 15.65
C MET A 73 0.85 5.49 16.20
N ALA A 74 1.24 5.83 17.44
CA ALA A 74 1.04 7.16 18.01
C ALA A 74 1.69 8.26 17.17
N ALA A 75 2.77 7.96 16.45
CA ALA A 75 3.43 8.88 15.54
C ALA A 75 2.54 9.32 14.35
N PHE A 76 1.50 8.56 14.02
CA PHE A 76 0.61 8.80 12.87
C PHE A 76 -0.76 9.39 13.26
N GLN A 77 -0.94 9.83 14.50
CA GLN A 77 -2.17 10.45 14.98
C GLN A 77 -2.21 11.98 14.80
N GLY A 78 -1.25 12.55 14.06
CA GLY A 78 -1.17 13.98 13.76
C GLY A 78 -1.86 14.38 12.45
N PRO A 79 -1.48 15.54 11.88
CA PRO A 79 -2.01 16.02 10.60
C PRO A 79 -1.84 15.01 9.45
N ALA A 80 -2.82 14.96 8.55
CA ALA A 80 -2.84 14.04 7.42
C ALA A 80 -3.42 14.67 6.15
N LEU A 81 -2.95 14.20 4.99
CA LEU A 81 -3.62 14.46 3.71
C LEU A 81 -4.67 13.37 3.49
N LEU A 82 -5.94 13.75 3.53
CA LEU A 82 -7.07 12.87 3.23
C LEU A 82 -7.46 13.00 1.76
N ALA A 83 -7.55 11.86 1.08
CA ALA A 83 -8.03 11.78 -0.30
C ALA A 83 -9.27 10.88 -0.36
N PHE A 84 -10.36 11.43 -0.87
CA PHE A 84 -11.63 10.74 -1.02
C PHE A 84 -12.02 10.69 -2.50
N ASN A 85 -12.56 9.54 -2.92
CA ASN A 85 -13.36 9.44 -4.12
C ASN A 85 -14.60 8.56 -3.85
N ASP A 86 -15.64 8.71 -4.65
CA ASP A 86 -16.93 8.05 -4.46
C ASP A 86 -17.03 6.64 -5.08
N ALA A 87 -15.95 6.12 -5.66
CA ALA A 87 -15.87 4.73 -6.08
C ALA A 87 -15.51 3.79 -4.91
N VAL A 88 -15.85 2.52 -5.06
CA VAL A 88 -15.55 1.46 -4.08
C VAL A 88 -14.65 0.43 -4.75
N PHE A 89 -13.59 0.02 -4.06
CA PHE A 89 -12.66 -0.99 -4.57
C PHE A 89 -13.38 -2.32 -4.82
N THR A 90 -13.10 -2.91 -5.96
CA THR A 90 -13.43 -4.30 -6.27
C THR A 90 -12.37 -5.25 -5.69
N GLU A 91 -12.67 -6.54 -5.60
CA GLU A 91 -11.69 -7.57 -5.19
C GLU A 91 -10.39 -7.49 -6.02
N ARG A 92 -10.51 -7.22 -7.32
CA ARG A 92 -9.37 -7.07 -8.22
C ARG A 92 -8.53 -5.84 -7.92
N ASP A 93 -9.14 -4.77 -7.40
CA ASP A 93 -8.41 -3.56 -7.01
C ASP A 93 -7.61 -3.81 -5.73
N PHE A 94 -8.19 -4.53 -4.76
CA PHE A 94 -7.49 -5.01 -3.57
C PHE A 94 -6.31 -5.93 -3.91
N GLU A 95 -6.47 -6.85 -4.85
CA GLU A 95 -5.34 -7.66 -5.33
C GLU A 95 -4.27 -6.78 -6.00
N SER A 96 -4.70 -5.89 -6.89
CA SER A 96 -3.79 -5.07 -7.71
C SER A 96 -2.95 -4.09 -6.87
N ILE A 97 -3.52 -3.51 -5.81
CA ILE A 97 -2.84 -2.49 -4.99
C ILE A 97 -1.70 -3.06 -4.14
N THR A 98 -1.66 -4.37 -3.89
CA THR A 98 -0.58 -5.01 -3.12
C THR A 98 0.73 -5.15 -3.90
N PHE A 99 0.70 -5.00 -5.22
CA PHE A 99 1.88 -5.19 -6.06
C PHE A 99 2.73 -3.92 -6.17
N VAL A 100 3.87 -3.90 -5.47
CA VAL A 100 4.88 -2.84 -5.62
C VAL A 100 5.68 -3.04 -6.91
N GLY A 101 5.42 -2.22 -7.91
CA GLY A 101 6.25 -2.11 -9.11
C GLY A 101 6.22 -3.33 -10.05
N SER A 102 5.24 -4.24 -9.89
CA SER A 102 4.98 -5.32 -10.85
C SER A 102 3.85 -4.92 -11.80
N SER A 103 4.22 -4.28 -12.90
CA SER A 103 3.31 -4.01 -14.01
C SER A 103 2.96 -5.31 -14.76
N LYS A 104 2.16 -6.19 -14.15
CA LYS A 104 1.61 -7.39 -14.83
C LYS A 104 0.49 -7.05 -15.83
N LYS A 105 0.09 -5.77 -15.96
CA LYS A 105 -0.92 -5.32 -16.93
C LYS A 105 -0.29 -4.46 -18.03
N ARG A 106 0.53 -5.07 -18.89
CA ARG A 106 0.78 -4.49 -20.24
C ARG A 106 -0.41 -4.72 -21.19
N ASP A 107 -1.35 -5.60 -20.83
CA ASP A 107 -2.38 -6.10 -21.76
C ASP A 107 -3.82 -5.59 -21.52
N GLN A 108 -4.06 -4.68 -20.56
CA GLN A 108 -5.39 -4.05 -20.43
C GLN A 108 -5.42 -2.69 -21.12
N ALA A 109 -5.64 -2.73 -22.43
CA ALA A 109 -5.93 -1.54 -23.24
C ALA A 109 -7.18 -0.83 -22.66
N GLY A 110 -6.99 0.38 -22.13
CA GLY A 110 -8.06 1.21 -21.56
C GLY A 110 -7.86 1.60 -20.09
N LYS A 111 -6.86 1.05 -19.39
CA LYS A 111 -6.45 1.54 -18.07
C LYS A 111 -5.08 2.17 -18.19
N THR A 112 -5.05 3.50 -18.21
CA THR A 112 -3.86 4.31 -18.55
C THR A 112 -2.80 4.29 -17.44
N GLY A 113 -3.10 3.68 -16.29
CA GLY A 113 -2.23 3.59 -15.12
C GLY A 113 -1.41 2.31 -15.01
N ARG A 114 -0.14 2.47 -14.65
CA ARG A 114 0.72 1.39 -14.16
C ARG A 114 0.25 1.03 -12.74
N PHE A 115 -0.76 0.17 -12.63
CA PHE A 115 -1.37 -0.20 -11.33
C PHE A 115 -0.32 -0.51 -10.26
N GLY A 116 -0.47 0.09 -9.09
CA GLY A 116 0.42 -0.07 -7.94
C GLY A 116 1.61 0.88 -7.89
N ILE A 117 1.99 1.55 -8.99
CA ILE A 117 3.06 2.57 -8.96
C ILE A 117 2.52 3.92 -8.46
N GLY A 118 1.33 4.32 -8.92
CA GLY A 118 0.71 5.59 -8.52
C GLY A 118 0.43 5.68 -7.02
N PHE A 119 -0.03 4.59 -6.40
CA PHE A 119 -0.27 4.57 -4.94
C PHE A 119 1.04 4.64 -4.14
N ASN A 120 2.14 4.08 -4.62
CA ASN A 120 3.44 4.17 -3.94
C ASN A 120 3.95 5.60 -3.84
N SER A 121 3.46 6.53 -4.67
CA SER A 121 3.80 7.96 -4.52
C SER A 121 3.39 8.53 -3.15
N CYS A 122 2.42 7.93 -2.46
CA CYS A 122 2.04 8.29 -1.10
C CYS A 122 3.21 8.18 -0.09
N TYR A 123 4.21 7.33 -0.37
CA TYR A 123 5.41 7.19 0.47
C TYR A 123 6.34 8.42 0.41
N HIS A 124 6.10 9.40 -0.46
CA HIS A 124 6.72 10.72 -0.34
C HIS A 124 6.17 11.56 0.82
N LEU A 125 4.98 11.23 1.34
CA LEU A 125 4.29 11.99 2.38
C LEU A 125 4.18 11.22 3.71
N THR A 126 4.11 9.90 3.67
CA THR A 126 3.89 9.08 4.86
C THR A 126 4.49 7.69 4.73
N ASP A 127 5.04 7.18 5.83
CA ASP A 127 5.51 5.79 5.92
C ASP A 127 4.38 4.78 6.14
N LEU A 128 3.16 5.24 6.42
CA LEU A 128 2.01 4.40 6.79
C LEU A 128 0.73 4.75 6.03
N PRO A 129 0.73 4.72 4.68
CA PRO A 129 -0.46 5.04 3.91
C PRO A 129 -1.56 4.03 4.21
N CYS A 130 -2.78 4.55 4.41
CA CYS A 130 -3.95 3.75 4.69
C CYS A 130 -5.15 4.21 3.89
N PHE A 131 -6.11 3.30 3.69
CA PHE A 131 -7.36 3.62 3.03
C PHE A 131 -8.51 2.78 3.57
N VAL A 132 -9.72 3.31 3.41
CA VAL A 132 -10.97 2.62 3.69
C VAL A 132 -11.74 2.49 2.40
N SER A 133 -12.18 1.27 2.07
CA SER A 133 -13.09 1.04 0.94
C SER A 133 -14.05 -0.11 1.24
N GLY A 134 -15.34 0.15 1.06
CA GLY A 134 -16.40 -0.77 1.47
C GLY A 134 -16.33 -1.07 2.97
N ARG A 135 -16.03 -2.32 3.32
CA ARG A 135 -15.92 -2.79 4.72
C ARG A 135 -14.48 -2.96 5.21
N TYR A 136 -13.50 -2.60 4.39
CA TYR A 136 -12.09 -2.89 4.66
C TYR A 136 -11.35 -1.61 5.04
N LEU A 137 -10.54 -1.71 6.09
CA LEU A 137 -9.46 -0.79 6.41
C LEU A 137 -8.15 -1.50 6.06
N VAL A 138 -7.33 -0.86 5.22
CA VAL A 138 -6.01 -1.37 4.84
C VAL A 138 -4.98 -0.34 5.26
N ILE A 139 -3.91 -0.82 5.89
CA ILE A 139 -2.76 -0.02 6.32
C ILE A 139 -1.52 -0.72 5.77
N PHE A 140 -0.74 -0.03 4.96
CA PHE A 140 0.53 -0.56 4.47
C PHE A 140 1.67 -0.12 5.38
N ASP A 141 2.39 -1.10 5.91
CA ASP A 141 3.57 -0.91 6.76
C ASP A 141 4.76 -1.64 6.13
N PRO A 142 5.43 -1.03 5.14
CA PRO A 142 6.54 -1.68 4.46
C PRO A 142 7.77 -1.88 5.38
N HIS A 143 7.81 -1.21 6.53
CA HIS A 143 8.86 -1.34 7.52
C HIS A 143 8.57 -2.44 8.55
N CYS A 144 7.34 -2.99 8.58
CA CYS A 144 6.86 -3.94 9.58
C CYS A 144 7.14 -3.49 11.03
N ALA A 145 7.07 -2.18 11.28
CA ALA A 145 7.49 -1.56 12.53
C ALA A 145 6.33 -0.95 13.34
N PHE A 146 5.19 -0.73 12.69
CA PHE A 146 4.08 0.05 13.23
C PHE A 146 2.81 -0.80 13.39
N VAL A 147 2.46 -1.64 12.41
CA VAL A 147 1.24 -2.44 12.46
C VAL A 147 1.54 -3.82 13.08
N PRO A 148 0.74 -4.28 14.07
CA PRO A 148 0.93 -5.61 14.65
C PRO A 148 0.84 -6.72 13.60
N ASN A 149 1.77 -7.67 13.66
CA ASN A 149 1.83 -8.83 12.77
C ASN A 149 2.04 -8.52 11.27
N ALA A 150 2.51 -7.31 10.92
CA ALA A 150 3.00 -7.04 9.57
C ALA A 150 4.17 -8.00 9.22
N ARG A 151 4.17 -8.54 8.00
CA ARG A 151 5.13 -9.52 7.50
C ARG A 151 5.43 -9.29 6.03
#